data_AF-A0A0R1UZW2-F1
#
_entry.id   AF-A0A0R1UZW2-F1
#
_cell.length_a   1.000
_cell.length_b   1.000
_cell.length_c   1.000
_cell.angle_alpha   90.00
_cell.angle_beta   90.00
_cell.angle_gamma   90.00
#
_symmetry.space_group_name_H-M   'P 1'
#
loop_
_entity.id
_entity.type
_entity.pdbx_description
1 polymer ?
#
loop_
_entity_poly.entity_id
_entity_poly.type
_entity_poly.pdbx_seq_one_letter_code
_entity_poly.pdbx_strand_id
1 'polypeptide(L)'
;MEVLNKIIKDRLLWLSFGAMLLSLLISKPQSSDISWQTIISLTALMLLVQVYQRLKLLDYGALILVRKVRNQRQLIQLLISITFVGSMFLTNDVGIITIVPLLALIARKVKIPLALPIVLINAAANLGSLVTPIGNPQNLYLLAYYRIDALTFFKMAGPITLASILVLWFWSLSFNPIPLKPAEFTSPKIQLGKASLTVLVSILVILGIFAVIPLWIMLGATLFLTLVIDKHLFSKLDYALLLTFICFFITAGDIGRNSAVRDWLQQIGQHKEGVYFTGLGLSQIISNVPAAILLAPYTRHVYSLFLGVNIGGLGTLVASLANLLAYKQYRLNKLQEDKNYLKLFLIVNVTSLFILGVCGYMLSYWGLK
;
A
#
# COMPACT_ATOMS: atom_id res chain seq x y z
N MET A 1 -15.59 1.01 -23.46
CA MET A 1 -16.69 0.46 -22.63
C MET A 1 -16.20 -0.18 -21.32
N GLU A 2 -15.16 -1.02 -21.33
CA GLU A 2 -14.68 -1.68 -20.10
C GLU A 2 -14.18 -0.74 -19.00
N VAL A 3 -13.41 0.30 -19.34
CA VAL A 3 -12.90 1.29 -18.37
C VAL A 3 -14.05 2.00 -17.66
N LEU A 4 -15.03 2.50 -18.44
CA LEU A 4 -16.20 3.19 -17.91
C LEU A 4 -17.00 2.29 -16.96
N ASN A 5 -17.18 1.01 -17.34
CA ASN A 5 -17.85 0.03 -16.50
C ASN A 5 -17.11 -0.25 -15.18
N LYS A 6 -15.76 -0.24 -15.17
CA LYS A 6 -14.98 -0.37 -13.93
C LYS A 6 -15.18 0.84 -13.01
N ILE A 7 -15.11 2.05 -13.58
CA ILE A 7 -15.31 3.31 -12.83
C ILE A 7 -16.70 3.33 -12.18
N ILE A 8 -17.74 3.07 -12.97
CA ILE A 8 -19.14 3.12 -12.49
C ILE A 8 -19.40 2.07 -11.40
N LYS A 9 -18.71 0.92 -11.41
CA LYS A 9 -18.91 -0.14 -10.43
C LYS A 9 -18.06 0.01 -9.18
N ASP A 10 -17.13 0.97 -9.15
CA ASP A 10 -16.22 1.13 -8.02
C ASP A 10 -16.91 1.81 -6.83
N ARG A 11 -17.11 1.05 -5.75
CA ARG A 11 -17.81 1.54 -4.56
C ARG A 11 -17.01 2.59 -3.79
N LEU A 12 -15.69 2.47 -3.78
CA LEU A 12 -14.83 3.39 -3.05
C LEU A 12 -14.88 4.77 -3.71
N LEU A 13 -14.83 4.81 -5.04
CA LEU A 13 -15.00 6.04 -5.80
C LEU A 13 -16.32 6.72 -5.45
N TRP A 14 -17.44 6.00 -5.45
CA TRP A 14 -18.74 6.59 -5.12
C TRP A 14 -18.84 7.09 -3.68
N LEU A 15 -18.27 6.36 -2.71
CA LEU A 15 -18.21 6.84 -1.33
C LEU A 15 -17.38 8.11 -1.21
N SER A 16 -16.24 8.16 -1.88
CA SER A 16 -15.32 9.30 -1.87
C SER A 16 -15.91 10.50 -2.61
N PHE A 17 -16.61 10.25 -3.72
CA PHE A 17 -17.34 11.27 -4.47
C PHE A 17 -18.52 11.83 -3.66
N GLY A 18 -19.27 10.98 -2.96
CA GLY A 18 -20.32 11.43 -2.04
C GLY A 18 -19.76 12.28 -0.89
N ALA A 19 -18.65 11.86 -0.29
CA ALA A 19 -17.96 12.65 0.73
C ALA A 19 -17.49 14.01 0.20
N MET A 20 -16.95 14.05 -1.03
CA MET A 20 -16.57 15.28 -1.72
C MET A 20 -17.79 16.18 -1.95
N LEU A 21 -18.93 15.66 -2.41
CA LEU A 21 -20.14 16.46 -2.59
C LEU A 21 -20.65 17.07 -1.28
N LEU A 22 -20.55 16.32 -0.17
CA LEU A 22 -20.90 16.83 1.15
C LEU A 22 -19.90 17.90 1.63
N SER A 23 -18.62 17.79 1.29
CA SER A 23 -17.61 18.79 1.67
C SER A 23 -17.81 20.13 0.97
N LEU A 24 -18.45 20.16 -0.21
CA LEU A 24 -18.82 21.40 -0.91
C LEU A 24 -19.78 22.29 -0.11
N LEU A 25 -20.50 21.72 0.87
CA LEU A 25 -21.35 22.49 1.79
C LEU A 25 -20.52 23.28 2.81
N ILE A 26 -19.26 22.89 3.03
CA ILE A 26 -18.33 23.50 3.99
C ILE A 26 -17.52 24.60 3.31
N SER A 27 -16.92 24.30 2.17
CA SER A 27 -16.05 25.22 1.44
C SER A 27 -16.06 24.95 -0.06
N LYS A 28 -15.55 25.91 -0.84
CA LYS A 28 -15.38 25.74 -2.29
C LYS A 28 -14.02 25.08 -2.56
N PRO A 29 -13.96 24.12 -3.51
CA PRO A 29 -12.73 23.42 -3.85
C PRO A 29 -11.76 24.37 -4.55
N GLN A 30 -10.47 24.20 -4.27
CA GLN A 30 -9.40 24.96 -4.91
C GLN A 30 -8.53 24.02 -5.74
N SER A 31 -8.03 24.49 -6.88
CA SER A 31 -7.12 23.70 -7.73
C SER A 31 -5.82 23.32 -7.01
N SER A 32 -5.42 24.12 -6.02
CA SER A 32 -4.27 23.89 -5.13
C SER A 32 -4.47 22.76 -4.13
N ASP A 33 -5.70 22.30 -3.90
CA ASP A 33 -5.96 21.17 -3.00
C ASP A 33 -5.43 19.85 -3.57
N ILE A 34 -5.35 19.75 -4.90
CA ILE A 34 -4.94 18.54 -5.60
C ILE A 34 -3.43 18.53 -5.78
N SER A 35 -2.77 17.53 -5.18
CA SER A 35 -1.35 17.25 -5.47
C SER A 35 -1.21 16.58 -6.84
N TRP A 36 -1.07 17.39 -7.90
CA TRP A 36 -0.83 16.90 -9.26
C TRP A 36 0.45 16.06 -9.35
N GLN A 37 1.47 16.38 -8.56
CA GLN A 37 2.69 15.58 -8.47
C GLN A 37 2.38 14.15 -7.99
N THR A 38 1.54 14.00 -6.96
CA THR A 38 1.11 12.69 -6.46
C THR A 38 0.27 11.96 -7.51
N ILE A 39 -0.70 12.63 -8.15
CA ILE A 39 -1.56 12.01 -9.18
C ILE A 39 -0.75 11.50 -10.39
N ILE A 40 0.19 12.30 -10.89
CA ILE A 40 1.05 11.90 -12.01
C ILE A 40 1.98 10.76 -11.61
N SER A 41 2.56 10.82 -10.40
CA SER A 41 3.42 9.76 -9.87
C SER A 41 2.66 8.44 -9.69
N LEU A 42 1.44 8.49 -9.15
CA LEU A 42 0.56 7.33 -9.05
C LEU A 42 0.21 6.77 -10.43
N THR A 43 -0.08 7.62 -11.41
CA THR A 43 -0.36 7.18 -12.79
C THR A 43 0.82 6.41 -13.38
N ALA A 44 2.04 6.93 -13.25
CA ALA A 44 3.24 6.25 -13.70
C ALA A 44 3.45 4.91 -12.97
N LEU A 45 3.31 4.89 -11.64
CA LEU A 45 3.46 3.69 -10.84
C LEU A 45 2.44 2.61 -11.22
N MET A 46 1.17 2.98 -11.37
CA MET A 46 0.10 2.04 -11.71
C MET A 46 0.31 1.44 -13.10
N LEU A 47 0.77 2.22 -14.08
CA LEU A 47 1.15 1.71 -15.40
C LEU A 47 2.34 0.76 -15.32
N LEU A 48 3.39 1.16 -14.60
CA LEU A 48 4.57 0.33 -14.39
C LEU A 48 4.20 -1.02 -13.78
N VAL A 49 3.31 -1.00 -12.79
CA VAL A 49 2.77 -2.21 -12.18
C VAL A 49 2.00 -3.08 -13.18
N GLN A 50 1.16 -2.49 -14.03
CA GLN A 50 0.47 -3.24 -15.10
C GLN A 50 1.47 -3.92 -16.04
N VAL A 51 2.61 -3.27 -16.34
CA VAL A 51 3.70 -3.87 -17.12
C VAL A 51 4.34 -5.05 -16.38
N TYR A 52 4.67 -4.90 -15.09
CA TYR A 52 5.21 -6.00 -14.27
C TYR A 52 4.28 -7.22 -14.24
N GLN A 53 2.97 -6.99 -14.08
CA GLN A 53 1.95 -8.04 -14.11
C GLN A 53 1.83 -8.68 -15.50
N ARG A 54 1.84 -7.88 -16.56
CA ARG A 54 1.76 -8.38 -17.95
C ARG A 54 2.93 -9.29 -18.30
N LEU A 55 4.13 -8.93 -17.83
CA LEU A 55 5.35 -9.69 -18.04
C LEU A 55 5.51 -10.88 -17.06
N LYS A 56 4.59 -11.05 -16.10
CA LYS A 56 4.61 -12.12 -15.08
C LYS A 56 5.94 -12.21 -14.31
N LEU A 57 6.62 -11.08 -14.12
CA LEU A 57 7.95 -11.04 -13.50
C LEU A 57 7.87 -11.48 -12.02
N LEU A 58 6.79 -11.13 -11.34
CA LEU A 58 6.56 -11.50 -9.94
C LEU A 58 6.20 -12.96 -9.77
N ASP A 59 5.29 -13.46 -10.60
CA ASP A 59 4.92 -14.88 -10.61
C ASP A 59 6.15 -15.75 -10.83
N TYR A 60 7.02 -15.34 -11.76
CA TYR A 60 8.29 -16.02 -12.00
C TYR A 60 9.20 -16.03 -10.77
N GLY A 61 9.45 -14.86 -10.17
CA GLY A 61 10.30 -14.74 -8.98
C GLY A 61 9.78 -15.55 -7.81
N ALA A 62 8.48 -15.48 -7.55
CA ALA A 62 7.84 -16.23 -6.48
C ALA A 62 7.93 -17.75 -6.70
N LEU A 63 7.66 -18.22 -7.92
CA LEU A 63 7.72 -19.65 -8.24
C LEU A 63 9.12 -20.24 -8.14
N ILE A 64 10.17 -19.48 -8.50
CA ILE A 64 11.56 -19.92 -8.30
C ILE A 64 11.84 -20.15 -6.82
N LEU A 65 11.42 -19.22 -5.97
CA LEU A 65 11.72 -19.29 -4.55
C LEU A 65 10.90 -20.39 -3.85
N VAL A 66 9.65 -20.61 -4.27
CA VAL A 66 8.80 -21.69 -3.73
C VAL A 66 9.41 -23.08 -3.93
N ARG A 67 10.21 -23.31 -4.98
CA ARG A 67 10.91 -24.58 -5.20
C ARG A 67 11.92 -24.92 -4.09
N LYS A 68 12.41 -23.94 -3.35
CA LYS A 68 13.39 -24.13 -2.26
C LYS A 68 12.74 -24.45 -0.91
N VAL A 69 11.41 -24.34 -0.82
CA VAL A 69 10.65 -24.49 0.42
C VAL A 69 10.46 -25.97 0.77
N ARG A 70 10.73 -26.34 2.03
CA ARG A 70 10.63 -27.73 2.51
C ARG A 70 9.42 -27.98 3.41
N ASN A 71 8.86 -26.95 4.01
CA ASN A 71 7.73 -27.09 4.94
C ASN A 71 6.76 -25.89 4.89
N GLN A 72 5.58 -26.07 5.49
CA GLN A 72 4.50 -25.08 5.51
C GLN A 72 4.94 -23.74 6.12
N ARG A 73 5.66 -23.76 7.25
CA ARG A 73 6.15 -22.53 7.89
C ARG A 73 7.05 -21.73 6.95
N GLN A 74 8.02 -22.41 6.32
CA GLN A 74 8.93 -21.79 5.35
C GLN A 74 8.17 -21.23 4.14
N LEU A 75 7.11 -21.91 3.69
CA LEU A 75 6.26 -21.40 2.60
C LEU A 75 5.64 -20.06 3.00
N ILE A 76 4.99 -19.99 4.16
CA ILE A 76 4.32 -18.79 4.61
C ILE A 76 5.32 -17.67 4.87
N GLN A 77 6.46 -17.96 5.51
CA GLN A 77 7.56 -17.00 5.70
C GLN A 77 8.07 -16.43 4.38
N LEU A 78 8.25 -17.29 3.38
CA LEU A 78 8.68 -16.86 2.06
C LEU A 78 7.62 -15.95 1.40
N LEU A 79 6.34 -16.33 1.44
CA LEU A 79 5.27 -15.53 0.84
C LEU A 79 5.08 -14.19 1.56
N ILE A 80 5.20 -14.16 2.89
CA ILE A 80 5.23 -12.92 3.69
C ILE A 80 6.41 -12.06 3.25
N SER A 81 7.62 -12.63 3.12
CA SER A 81 8.82 -11.90 2.74
C SER A 81 8.74 -11.35 1.31
N ILE A 82 8.26 -12.15 0.37
CA ILE A 82 8.03 -11.72 -1.02
C ILE A 82 6.97 -10.63 -1.07
N THR A 83 5.89 -10.74 -0.28
CA THR A 83 4.85 -9.70 -0.23
C THR A 83 5.41 -8.41 0.34
N PHE A 84 6.17 -8.50 1.44
CA PHE A 84 6.79 -7.36 2.11
C PHE A 84 7.76 -6.62 1.17
N VAL A 85 8.67 -7.34 0.52
CA VAL A 85 9.62 -6.75 -0.43
C VAL A 85 8.90 -6.30 -1.71
N GLY A 86 7.95 -7.08 -2.20
CA GLY A 86 7.18 -6.76 -3.41
C GLY A 86 6.35 -5.48 -3.25
N SER A 87 5.73 -5.28 -2.08
CA SER A 87 4.95 -4.07 -1.82
C SER A 87 5.81 -2.82 -1.67
N MET A 88 7.12 -2.93 -1.44
CA MET A 88 8.05 -1.79 -1.53
C MET A 88 8.12 -1.21 -2.95
N PHE A 89 7.90 -2.01 -3.99
CA PHE A 89 8.12 -1.57 -5.37
C PHE A 89 6.84 -1.47 -6.19
N LEU A 90 5.80 -2.19 -5.78
CA LEU A 90 4.62 -2.42 -6.62
C LEU A 90 3.31 -2.00 -6.00
N THR A 91 3.38 -1.42 -4.81
CA THR A 91 2.26 -1.12 -3.91
C THR A 91 1.72 -2.30 -3.10
N ASN A 92 1.13 -1.98 -1.95
CA ASN A 92 0.43 -2.92 -1.08
C ASN A 92 -0.70 -3.67 -1.80
N ASP A 93 -1.50 -2.98 -2.62
CA ASP A 93 -2.66 -3.59 -3.28
C ASP A 93 -2.26 -4.70 -4.27
N VAL A 94 -1.18 -4.44 -5.01
CA VAL A 94 -0.68 -5.36 -6.04
C VAL A 94 0.07 -6.52 -5.41
N GLY A 95 0.77 -6.29 -4.30
CA GLY A 95 1.32 -7.38 -3.49
C GLY A 95 0.24 -8.38 -3.09
N ILE A 96 -0.92 -7.89 -2.64
CA ILE A 96 -2.06 -8.74 -2.26
C ILE A 96 -2.66 -9.45 -3.48
N ILE A 97 -2.96 -8.72 -4.57
CA ILE A 97 -3.59 -9.31 -5.77
C ILE A 97 -2.68 -10.35 -6.44
N THR A 98 -1.36 -10.20 -6.33
CA THR A 98 -0.40 -11.14 -6.92
C THR A 98 -0.20 -12.37 -6.03
N ILE A 99 0.05 -12.16 -4.74
CA ILE A 99 0.48 -13.25 -3.85
C ILE A 99 -0.69 -14.06 -3.31
N VAL A 100 -1.87 -13.48 -3.07
CA VAL A 100 -3.01 -14.23 -2.53
C VAL A 100 -3.51 -15.33 -3.47
N PRO A 101 -3.69 -15.11 -4.79
CA PRO A 101 -4.06 -16.19 -5.71
C PRO A 101 -3.00 -17.29 -5.80
N LEU A 102 -1.71 -16.91 -5.77
CA LEU A 102 -0.61 -17.88 -5.73
C LEU A 102 -0.66 -18.73 -4.46
N LEU A 103 -0.85 -18.09 -3.29
CA LEU A 103 -1.06 -18.80 -2.03
C LEU A 103 -2.26 -19.74 -2.12
N ALA A 104 -3.39 -19.28 -2.69
CA ALA A 104 -4.59 -20.10 -2.84
C ALA A 104 -4.36 -21.34 -3.71
N LEU A 105 -3.61 -21.19 -4.80
CA LEU A 105 -3.22 -22.30 -5.66
C LEU A 105 -2.38 -23.34 -4.90
N ILE A 106 -1.39 -22.89 -4.12
CA ILE A 106 -0.51 -23.77 -3.36
C ILE A 106 -1.26 -24.42 -2.19
N ALA A 107 -2.06 -23.64 -1.46
CA ALA A 107 -2.84 -24.10 -0.32
C ALA A 107 -3.87 -25.17 -0.70
N ARG A 108 -4.46 -25.11 -1.90
CA ARG A 108 -5.34 -26.17 -2.43
C ARG A 108 -4.61 -27.51 -2.59
N LYS A 109 -3.36 -27.48 -3.06
CA LYS A 109 -2.55 -28.70 -3.26
C LYS A 109 -2.11 -29.32 -1.93
N VAL A 110 -1.83 -28.49 -0.91
CA VAL A 110 -1.27 -28.95 0.36
C VAL A 110 -2.22 -28.81 1.56
N LYS A 111 -3.50 -28.53 1.31
CA LYS A 111 -4.59 -28.42 2.30
C LYS A 111 -4.28 -27.46 3.46
N ILE A 112 -3.67 -26.31 3.17
CA ILE A 112 -3.36 -25.27 4.18
C ILE A 112 -4.58 -24.34 4.34
N PRO A 113 -5.01 -23.99 5.56
CA PRO A 113 -6.07 -23.00 5.76
C PRO A 113 -5.62 -21.60 5.31
N LEU A 114 -6.48 -20.90 4.56
CA LEU A 114 -6.12 -19.64 3.92
C LEU A 114 -6.22 -18.40 4.82
N ALA A 115 -7.02 -18.45 5.88
CA ALA A 115 -7.40 -17.25 6.63
C ALA A 115 -6.18 -16.53 7.23
N LEU A 116 -5.43 -17.19 8.13
CA LEU A 116 -4.27 -16.58 8.79
C LEU A 116 -3.15 -16.21 7.79
N PRO A 117 -2.75 -17.06 6.82
CA PRO A 117 -1.79 -16.67 5.79
C PRO A 117 -2.17 -15.41 5.01
N ILE A 118 -3.43 -15.24 4.61
CA ILE A 118 -3.87 -14.05 3.87
C ILE A 118 -3.84 -12.82 4.79
N VAL A 119 -4.24 -12.95 6.06
CA VAL A 119 -4.14 -11.86 7.04
C VAL A 119 -2.68 -11.40 7.21
N LEU A 120 -1.72 -12.33 7.24
CA LEU A 120 -0.31 -11.99 7.36
C LEU A 120 0.29 -11.44 6.06
N ILE A 121 -0.15 -11.92 4.90
CA ILE A 121 0.18 -11.29 3.61
C ILE A 121 -0.35 -9.86 3.57
N ASN A 122 -1.56 -9.61 4.07
CA ASN A 122 -2.12 -8.26 4.16
C ASN A 122 -1.29 -7.35 5.09
N ALA A 123 -0.96 -7.84 6.28
CA ALA A 123 -0.08 -7.11 7.18
C ALA A 123 1.31 -6.85 6.54
N ALA A 124 1.88 -7.85 5.87
CA ALA A 124 3.15 -7.73 5.15
C ALA A 124 3.07 -6.73 3.99
N ALA A 125 1.95 -6.67 3.27
CA ALA A 125 1.76 -5.72 2.19
C ALA A 125 1.75 -4.28 2.71
N ASN A 126 0.95 -3.99 3.75
CA ASN A 126 0.92 -2.66 4.39
C ASN A 126 2.29 -2.31 5.00
N LEU A 127 2.90 -3.22 5.76
CA LEU A 127 4.17 -2.95 6.44
C LEU A 127 5.39 -2.93 5.51
N GLY A 128 5.35 -3.63 4.38
CA GLY A 128 6.38 -3.53 3.35
C GLY A 128 6.24 -2.24 2.54
N SER A 129 5.01 -1.78 2.33
CA SER A 129 4.75 -0.57 1.56
C SER A 129 5.26 0.71 2.21
N LEU A 130 5.47 0.71 3.54
CA LEU A 130 5.98 1.88 4.25
C LEU A 130 7.46 2.17 3.95
N VAL A 131 8.21 1.17 3.46
CA VAL A 131 9.68 1.23 3.33
C VAL A 131 10.12 2.19 2.23
N THR A 132 9.26 2.43 1.24
CA THR A 132 9.54 3.30 0.09
C THR A 132 8.39 4.28 -0.14
N PRO A 133 8.64 5.39 -0.86
CA PRO A 133 7.56 6.29 -1.27
C PRO A 133 6.59 5.65 -2.26
N ILE A 134 7.10 4.69 -3.05
CA ILE A 134 6.35 3.99 -4.08
C ILE A 134 5.33 3.02 -3.49
N GLY A 135 5.65 2.43 -2.34
CA GLY A 135 4.85 1.35 -1.80
C GLY A 135 3.42 1.75 -1.48
N ASN A 136 3.16 3.01 -1.13
CA ASN A 136 1.78 3.45 -0.90
C ASN A 136 1.54 4.93 -1.23
N PRO A 137 0.28 5.30 -1.52
CA PRO A 137 -0.07 6.67 -1.93
C PRO A 137 0.19 7.71 -0.85
N GLN A 138 0.01 7.38 0.44
CA GLN A 138 0.24 8.32 1.52
C GLN A 138 1.72 8.71 1.63
N ASN A 139 2.66 7.78 1.43
CA ASN A 139 4.08 8.08 1.45
C ASN A 139 4.48 8.94 0.26
N LEU A 140 3.93 8.65 -0.91
CA LEU A 140 4.15 9.46 -2.11
C LEU A 140 3.63 10.89 -1.91
N TYR A 141 2.48 11.05 -1.25
CA TYR A 141 1.95 12.36 -0.89
C TYR A 141 2.84 13.08 0.12
N LEU A 142 3.21 12.43 1.24
CA LEU A 142 4.05 13.04 2.27
C LEU A 142 5.41 13.47 1.69
N LEU A 143 6.02 12.65 0.84
CA LEU A 143 7.27 12.99 0.16
C LEU A 143 7.11 14.22 -0.73
N ALA A 144 6.06 14.27 -1.55
CA ALA A 144 5.81 15.41 -2.45
C ALA A 144 5.50 16.69 -1.66
N TYR A 145 4.67 16.59 -0.62
CA TYR A 145 4.22 17.71 0.21
C TYR A 145 5.36 18.33 1.01
N TYR A 146 6.13 17.51 1.74
CA TYR A 146 7.23 17.97 2.59
C TYR A 146 8.58 18.05 1.86
N ARG A 147 8.64 17.66 0.58
CA ARG A 147 9.88 17.62 -0.24
C ARG A 147 11.00 16.83 0.43
N ILE A 148 10.66 15.65 0.93
CA ILE A 148 11.58 14.76 1.67
C ILE A 148 12.59 14.16 0.69
N ASP A 149 13.89 14.29 0.97
CA ASP A 149 14.93 13.64 0.20
C ASP A 149 15.02 12.13 0.49
N ALA A 150 15.69 11.38 -0.40
CA ALA A 150 15.80 9.94 -0.28
C ALA A 150 16.43 9.47 1.04
N LEU A 151 17.51 10.11 1.48
CA LEU A 151 18.21 9.70 2.69
C LEU A 151 17.34 9.91 3.93
N THR A 152 16.68 11.07 4.03
CA THR A 152 15.77 11.37 5.13
C THR A 152 14.59 10.40 5.16
N PHE A 153 13.99 10.10 3.99
CA PHE A 153 12.89 9.14 3.90
C PHE A 153 13.30 7.75 4.42
N PHE A 154 14.44 7.21 3.96
CA PHE A 154 14.89 5.88 4.40
C PHE A 154 15.34 5.86 5.86
N LYS A 155 15.87 6.97 6.40
CA LYS A 155 16.15 7.11 7.84
C LYS A 155 14.87 7.06 8.68
N MET A 156 13.78 7.69 8.22
CA MET A 156 12.48 7.61 8.87
C MET A 156 11.88 6.19 8.79
N ALA A 157 11.95 5.57 7.61
CA ALA A 157 11.35 4.25 7.40
C ALA A 157 12.12 3.11 8.09
N GLY A 158 13.45 3.18 8.16
CA GLY A 158 14.32 2.09 8.61
C GLY A 158 13.97 1.48 9.98
N PRO A 159 13.88 2.26 11.06
CA PRO A 159 13.61 1.72 12.40
C PRO A 159 12.29 0.95 12.50
N ILE A 160 11.21 1.52 11.94
CA ILE A 160 9.89 0.87 11.96
C ILE A 160 9.82 -0.34 11.01
N THR A 161 10.63 -0.34 9.94
CA THR A 161 10.78 -1.48 9.02
C THR A 161 11.34 -2.70 9.78
N LEU A 162 12.37 -2.52 10.60
CA LEU A 162 12.96 -3.60 11.39
C LEU A 162 11.93 -4.16 12.39
N ALA A 163 11.23 -3.29 13.12
CA ALA A 163 10.17 -3.71 14.03
C ALA A 163 9.07 -4.49 13.31
N SER A 164 8.69 -4.05 12.10
CA SER A 164 7.69 -4.71 11.26
C SER A 164 8.11 -6.12 10.84
N ILE A 165 9.37 -6.30 10.42
CA ILE A 165 9.93 -7.61 10.06
C ILE A 165 9.89 -8.56 11.27
N LEU A 166 10.24 -8.07 12.46
CA LEU A 166 10.22 -8.87 13.69
C LEU A 166 8.80 -9.32 14.06
N VAL A 167 7.82 -8.41 14.00
CA VAL A 167 6.41 -8.72 14.27
C VAL A 167 5.88 -9.76 13.29
N LEU A 168 6.13 -9.59 11.99
CA LEU A 168 5.72 -10.55 10.95
C LEU A 168 6.42 -11.91 11.12
N TRP A 169 7.71 -11.90 11.46
CA TRP A 169 8.45 -13.12 11.74
C TRP A 169 7.87 -13.86 12.95
N PHE A 170 7.54 -13.15 14.04
CA PHE A 170 6.92 -13.76 15.22
C PHE A 170 5.56 -14.40 14.89
N TRP A 171 4.69 -13.70 14.17
CA TRP A 171 3.42 -14.29 13.70
C TRP A 171 3.62 -15.51 12.79
N SER A 172 4.67 -15.52 11.98
CA SER A 172 4.98 -16.67 11.12
C SER A 172 5.35 -17.94 11.90
N LEU A 173 5.77 -17.81 13.18
CA LEU A 173 6.09 -18.96 14.03
C LEU A 173 4.84 -19.74 14.46
N SER A 174 3.64 -19.13 14.37
CA SER A 174 2.36 -19.79 14.66
C SER A 174 2.02 -20.93 13.69
N PHE A 175 2.73 -21.05 12.56
CA PHE A 175 2.55 -22.18 11.64
C PHE A 175 3.44 -23.36 12.03
N ASN A 176 2.90 -24.57 12.01
CA ASN A 176 3.71 -25.77 12.20
C ASN A 176 4.60 -26.03 10.97
N PRO A 177 5.85 -26.51 11.15
CA PRO A 177 6.77 -26.81 10.06
C PRO A 177 6.43 -28.17 9.41
N ILE A 178 5.20 -28.32 8.92
CA ILE A 178 4.71 -29.54 8.28
C ILE A 178 5.44 -29.73 6.94
N PRO A 179 6.13 -30.87 6.71
CA PRO A 179 6.84 -31.12 5.45
C PRO A 179 5.92 -30.98 4.23
N LEU A 180 6.41 -30.26 3.22
CA LEU A 180 5.73 -30.15 1.92
C LEU A 180 6.48 -31.02 0.92
N LYS A 181 5.73 -31.71 0.06
CA LYS A 181 6.33 -32.30 -1.14
C LYS A 181 6.75 -31.16 -2.07
N PRO A 182 7.94 -31.23 -2.71
CA PRO A 182 8.32 -30.26 -3.72
C PRO A 182 7.22 -30.19 -4.77
N ALA A 183 6.59 -29.03 -4.90
CA ALA A 183 5.54 -28.86 -5.88
C ALA A 183 6.18 -28.56 -7.24
N GLU A 184 5.89 -29.41 -8.22
CA GLU A 184 6.26 -29.15 -9.60
C GLU A 184 5.39 -28.01 -10.13
N PHE A 185 6.00 -26.84 -10.29
CA PHE A 185 5.39 -25.69 -10.95
C PHE A 185 6.11 -25.42 -12.27
N THR A 186 5.33 -25.28 -13.34
CA THR A 186 5.81 -24.76 -14.61
C THR A 186 6.06 -23.25 -14.44
N SER A 187 7.32 -22.83 -14.63
CA SER A 187 7.67 -21.41 -14.58
C SER A 187 7.19 -20.70 -15.84
N PRO A 188 6.63 -19.48 -15.74
CA PRO A 188 6.35 -18.68 -16.92
C PRO A 188 7.66 -18.33 -17.64
N LYS A 189 7.63 -18.28 -18.97
CA LYS A 189 8.78 -17.82 -19.78
C LYS A 189 8.90 -16.29 -19.66
N ILE A 190 10.08 -15.80 -19.26
CA ILE A 190 10.37 -14.35 -19.23
C ILE A 190 10.96 -13.89 -20.57
N GLN A 191 10.49 -12.73 -21.04
CA GLN A 191 11.10 -12.01 -22.16
C GLN A 191 12.17 -11.05 -21.62
N LEU A 192 13.44 -11.50 -21.58
CA LEU A 192 14.53 -10.75 -20.90
C LEU A 192 14.68 -9.30 -21.37
N GLY A 193 14.62 -9.03 -22.68
CA GLY A 193 14.76 -7.66 -23.20
C GLY A 193 13.64 -6.71 -22.75
N LYS A 194 12.41 -7.22 -22.60
CA LYS A 194 11.29 -6.43 -22.07
C LYS A 194 11.39 -6.25 -20.56
N ALA A 195 11.91 -7.26 -19.86
CA ALA A 195 12.15 -7.20 -18.43
C ALA A 195 13.25 -6.18 -18.08
N SER A 196 14.37 -6.16 -18.80
CA SER A 196 15.46 -5.20 -18.58
C SER A 196 15.02 -3.76 -18.85
N LEU A 197 14.28 -3.53 -19.94
CA LEU A 197 13.70 -2.21 -20.23
C LEU A 197 12.73 -1.78 -19.12
N THR A 198 11.92 -2.69 -18.60
CA THR A 198 11.01 -2.41 -17.48
C THR A 198 11.78 -1.99 -16.24
N VAL A 199 12.85 -2.70 -15.88
CA VAL A 199 13.73 -2.35 -14.75
C VAL A 199 14.37 -0.97 -14.94
N LEU A 200 14.84 -0.66 -16.15
CA LEU A 200 15.41 0.66 -16.46
C LEU A 200 14.38 1.78 -16.23
N VAL A 201 13.16 1.61 -16.72
CA VAL A 201 12.09 2.60 -16.52
C VAL A 201 11.68 2.70 -15.05
N SER A 202 11.69 1.59 -14.30
CA SER A 202 11.48 1.63 -12.85
C SER A 202 12.49 2.53 -12.13
N ILE A 203 13.76 2.51 -12.56
CA ILE A 203 14.79 3.42 -12.02
C ILE A 203 14.44 4.87 -12.34
N LEU A 204 14.05 5.17 -13.59
CA LEU A 204 13.61 6.53 -13.97
C LEU A 204 12.40 6.99 -13.15
N VAL A 205 11.46 6.09 -12.86
CA VAL A 205 10.31 6.39 -12.00
C VAL A 205 10.73 6.71 -10.58
N ILE A 206 11.65 5.93 -10.00
CA ILE A 206 12.21 6.23 -8.67
C ILE A 206 12.89 7.61 -8.67
N LEU A 207 13.72 7.90 -9.69
CA LEU A 207 14.39 9.20 -9.81
C LEU A 207 13.40 10.36 -9.95
N GLY A 208 12.30 10.17 -10.69
CA GLY A 208 11.25 11.18 -10.86
C GLY A 208 10.49 11.46 -9.57
N ILE A 209 10.20 10.41 -8.79
CA ILE A 209 9.50 10.53 -7.50
C ILE A 209 10.33 11.33 -6.49
N PHE A 210 11.63 11.08 -6.41
CA PHE A 210 12.56 11.86 -5.58
C PHE A 210 12.94 13.22 -6.18
N ALA A 211 12.28 13.65 -7.28
CA ALA A 211 12.54 14.90 -7.98
C ALA A 211 13.99 15.08 -8.47
N VAL A 212 14.73 13.97 -8.68
CA VAL A 212 16.07 13.98 -9.29
C VAL A 212 15.98 14.27 -10.79
N ILE A 213 14.91 13.80 -11.43
CA ILE A 213 14.56 14.14 -12.82
C ILE A 213 13.16 14.76 -12.89
N PRO A 214 12.87 15.59 -13.90
CA PRO A 214 11.54 16.13 -14.13
C PRO A 214 10.45 15.06 -14.25
N LEU A 215 9.29 15.36 -13.66
CA LEU A 215 8.13 14.45 -13.60
C LEU A 215 7.61 14.03 -14.98
N TRP A 216 7.72 14.91 -15.98
CA TRP A 216 7.28 14.63 -17.34
C TRP A 216 8.21 13.63 -18.07
N ILE A 217 9.51 13.57 -17.71
CA ILE A 217 10.43 12.55 -18.24
C ILE A 217 10.03 11.18 -17.71
N MET A 218 9.79 11.08 -16.40
CA MET A 218 9.29 9.87 -15.77
C MET A 218 7.99 9.39 -16.43
N LEU A 219 7.00 10.29 -16.56
CA LEU A 219 5.71 9.97 -17.16
C LEU A 219 5.88 9.52 -18.61
N GLY A 220 6.63 10.28 -19.41
CA GLY A 220 6.91 9.96 -20.82
C GLY A 220 7.57 8.59 -20.99
N ALA A 221 8.59 8.27 -20.18
CA ALA A 221 9.26 6.97 -20.20
C ALA A 221 8.28 5.82 -19.88
N THR A 222 7.39 6.03 -18.91
CA THR A 222 6.40 5.03 -18.50
C THR A 222 5.31 4.83 -19.57
N LEU A 223 4.84 5.92 -20.17
CA LEU A 223 3.88 5.87 -21.28
C LEU A 223 4.48 5.12 -22.48
N PHE A 224 5.72 5.46 -22.84
CA PHE A 224 6.44 4.80 -23.92
C PHE A 224 6.63 3.31 -23.66
N LEU A 225 7.10 2.93 -22.46
CA LEU A 225 7.20 1.53 -22.06
C LEU A 225 5.86 0.81 -22.21
N THR A 226 4.78 1.40 -21.72
CA THR A 226 3.44 0.80 -21.78
C THR A 226 3.02 0.55 -23.23
N LEU A 227 3.27 1.50 -24.13
CA LEU A 227 3.00 1.36 -25.57
C LEU A 227 3.82 0.22 -26.20
N VAL A 228 5.10 0.13 -25.88
CA VAL A 228 6.02 -0.90 -26.40
C VAL A 228 5.66 -2.29 -25.88
N ILE A 229 5.24 -2.41 -24.61
CA ILE A 229 4.89 -3.69 -24.01
C ILE A 229 3.52 -4.16 -24.49
N ASP A 230 2.49 -3.35 -24.26
CA ASP A 230 1.10 -3.63 -24.62
C ASP A 230 0.20 -2.40 -24.37
N LYS A 231 -0.23 -1.74 -25.45
CA LYS A 231 -1.13 -0.56 -25.36
C LYS A 231 -2.47 -0.84 -24.66
N HIS A 232 -2.92 -2.10 -24.57
CA HIS A 232 -4.14 -2.43 -23.84
C HIS A 232 -3.96 -2.31 -22.32
N LEU A 233 -2.74 -2.13 -21.82
CA LEU A 233 -2.52 -1.88 -20.39
C LEU A 233 -3.09 -0.52 -19.94
N PHE A 234 -3.21 0.46 -20.85
CA PHE A 234 -3.90 1.71 -20.53
C PHE A 234 -5.34 1.47 -20.08
N SER A 235 -6.09 0.57 -20.73
CA SER A 235 -7.45 0.25 -20.32
C SER A 235 -7.54 -0.62 -19.06
N LYS A 236 -6.41 -1.16 -18.58
CA LYS A 236 -6.34 -1.93 -17.33
C LYS A 236 -6.05 -1.07 -16.12
N LEU A 237 -5.57 0.15 -16.32
CA LEU A 237 -5.30 1.09 -15.24
C LEU A 237 -6.57 1.35 -14.42
N ASP A 238 -6.40 1.44 -13.10
CA ASP A 238 -7.49 1.71 -12.18
C ASP A 238 -7.74 3.23 -12.08
N TYR A 239 -8.45 3.74 -13.08
CA TYR A 239 -8.84 5.15 -13.13
C TYR A 239 -9.79 5.54 -11.99
N ALA A 240 -10.54 4.58 -11.43
CA ALA A 240 -11.42 4.85 -10.30
C ALA A 240 -10.60 5.23 -9.06
N LEU A 241 -9.47 4.55 -8.84
CA LEU A 241 -8.55 4.87 -7.76
C LEU A 241 -7.89 6.26 -7.95
N LEU A 242 -7.50 6.64 -9.17
CA LEU A 242 -6.98 8.00 -9.43
C LEU A 242 -8.04 9.08 -9.13
N LEU A 243 -9.28 8.90 -9.59
CA LEU A 243 -10.39 9.79 -9.30
C LEU A 243 -10.73 9.83 -7.81
N THR A 244 -10.59 8.70 -7.12
CA THR A 244 -10.74 8.61 -5.66
C THR A 244 -9.74 9.50 -4.93
N PHE A 245 -8.47 9.51 -5.34
CA PHE A 245 -7.47 10.41 -4.74
C PHE A 245 -7.79 11.88 -5.00
N ILE A 246 -8.28 12.23 -6.18
CA ILE A 246 -8.76 13.59 -6.47
C ILE A 246 -9.89 13.96 -5.51
N CYS A 247 -10.85 13.06 -5.29
CA CYS A 247 -11.93 13.28 -4.32
C CYS A 247 -11.37 13.46 -2.90
N PHE A 248 -10.39 12.65 -2.48
CA PHE A 248 -9.75 12.80 -1.16
C PHE A 248 -9.04 14.14 -0.99
N PHE A 249 -8.31 14.61 -2.01
CA PHE A 249 -7.66 15.91 -1.98
C PHE A 249 -8.66 17.05 -1.80
N ILE A 250 -9.72 17.06 -2.62
CA ILE A 250 -10.78 18.07 -2.52
C ILE A 250 -11.47 18.02 -1.15
N THR A 251 -11.89 16.81 -0.73
CA THR A 251 -12.58 16.61 0.54
C THR A 251 -11.73 17.08 1.72
N ALA A 252 -10.44 16.72 1.75
CA ALA A 252 -9.53 17.14 2.82
C ALA A 252 -9.29 18.65 2.83
N GLY A 253 -9.15 19.27 1.65
CA GLY A 253 -9.03 20.73 1.52
C GLY A 253 -10.27 21.46 2.06
N ASP A 254 -11.46 21.03 1.66
CA ASP A 254 -12.72 21.62 2.10
C ASP A 254 -12.96 21.45 3.61
N ILE A 255 -12.78 20.24 4.13
CA ILE A 255 -12.92 19.93 5.55
C ILE A 255 -11.90 20.72 6.36
N GLY A 256 -10.65 20.80 5.89
CA GLY A 256 -9.59 21.55 6.57
C GLY A 256 -9.85 23.06 6.65
N ARG A 257 -10.67 23.62 5.75
CA ARG A 257 -11.04 25.05 5.78
C ARG A 257 -12.15 25.39 6.78
N ASN A 258 -12.87 24.39 7.31
CA ASN A 258 -13.82 24.63 8.41
C ASN A 258 -13.08 25.16 9.64
N SER A 259 -13.55 26.26 10.25
CA SER A 259 -12.84 26.89 11.38
C SER A 259 -12.63 25.94 12.56
N ALA A 260 -13.67 25.21 12.99
CA ALA A 260 -13.55 24.29 14.12
C ALA A 260 -12.57 23.15 13.84
N VAL A 261 -12.62 22.55 12.64
CA VAL A 261 -11.70 21.49 12.24
C VAL A 261 -10.28 22.02 12.11
N ARG A 262 -10.11 23.17 11.47
CA ARG A 262 -8.82 23.83 11.28
C ARG A 262 -8.14 24.12 12.61
N ASP A 263 -8.87 24.72 13.55
CA ASP A 263 -8.32 25.14 14.84
C ASP A 263 -7.93 23.90 15.68
N TRP A 264 -8.74 22.84 15.63
CA TRP A 264 -8.42 21.54 16.22
C TRP A 264 -7.17 20.89 15.60
N LEU A 265 -7.08 20.85 14.26
CA LEU A 265 -5.94 20.31 13.53
C LEU A 265 -4.66 21.12 13.81
N GLN A 266 -4.75 22.45 13.89
CA GLN A 266 -3.63 23.32 14.24
C GLN A 266 -3.14 23.05 15.66
N GLN A 267 -4.05 22.92 16.63
CA GLN A 267 -3.69 22.63 18.02
C GLN A 267 -2.97 21.28 18.15
N ILE A 268 -3.52 20.23 17.55
CA ILE A 268 -2.90 18.90 17.53
C ILE A 268 -1.56 18.93 16.81
N GLY A 269 -1.49 19.67 15.70
CA GLY A 269 -0.33 19.79 14.83
C GLY A 269 0.92 20.36 15.48
N GLN A 270 0.77 21.07 16.61
CA GLN A 270 1.88 21.60 17.42
C GLN A 270 2.66 20.51 18.17
N HIS A 271 2.04 19.37 18.46
CA HIS A 271 2.59 18.34 19.33
C HIS A 271 2.85 17.03 18.57
N LYS A 272 4.03 16.42 18.79
CA LYS A 272 4.42 15.17 18.13
C LYS A 272 3.45 14.03 18.44
N GLU A 273 3.03 13.96 19.69
CA GLU A 273 2.11 12.96 20.24
C GLU A 273 0.73 13.12 19.63
N GLY A 274 0.24 14.37 19.58
CA GLY A 274 -1.04 14.71 18.97
C GLY A 274 -1.11 14.26 17.51
N VAL A 275 -0.09 14.61 16.72
CA VAL A 275 0.02 14.24 15.31
C VAL A 275 0.07 12.71 15.14
N TYR A 276 0.90 12.04 15.94
CA TYR A 276 1.08 10.59 15.87
C TYR A 276 -0.23 9.83 16.17
N PHE A 277 -0.85 10.10 17.31
CA PHE A 277 -2.07 9.40 17.74
C PHE A 277 -3.27 9.77 16.86
N THR A 278 -3.36 11.01 16.39
CA THR A 278 -4.40 11.42 15.44
C THR A 278 -4.22 10.72 14.10
N GLY A 279 -2.98 10.60 13.58
CA GLY A 279 -2.69 9.84 12.37
C GLY A 279 -3.08 8.36 12.51
N LEU A 280 -2.73 7.74 13.63
CA LEU A 280 -3.06 6.34 13.93
C LEU A 280 -4.58 6.13 14.04
N GLY A 281 -5.27 7.01 14.79
CA GLY A 281 -6.70 6.95 15.06
C GLY A 281 -7.57 7.29 13.85
N LEU A 282 -7.29 8.40 13.16
CA LEU A 282 -8.04 8.79 11.96
C LEU A 282 -7.91 7.75 10.86
N SER A 283 -6.75 7.10 10.73
CA SER A 283 -6.58 6.01 9.76
C SER A 283 -7.65 4.93 9.95
N GLN A 284 -8.01 4.57 11.20
CA GLN A 284 -9.02 3.54 11.48
C GLN A 284 -10.42 3.90 11.00
N ILE A 285 -10.71 5.19 10.83
CA ILE A 285 -12.05 5.74 10.55
C ILE A 285 -12.17 6.10 9.07
N ILE A 286 -11.18 6.83 8.54
CA ILE A 286 -11.23 7.39 7.17
C ILE A 286 -10.24 6.75 6.21
N SER A 287 -9.39 5.81 6.65
CA SER A 287 -8.22 5.26 5.94
C SER A 287 -6.97 6.14 6.02
N ASN A 288 -5.81 5.49 5.96
CA ASN A 288 -4.49 6.09 6.08
C ASN A 288 -4.17 7.16 5.02
N VAL A 289 -4.65 7.02 3.79
CA VAL A 289 -4.40 8.02 2.72
C VAL A 289 -5.09 9.36 2.99
N PRO A 290 -6.43 9.44 3.11
CA PRO A 290 -7.08 10.71 3.41
C PRO A 290 -6.69 11.27 4.78
N ALA A 291 -6.35 10.43 5.77
CA ALA A 291 -5.79 10.90 7.03
C ALA A 291 -4.45 11.65 6.83
N ALA A 292 -3.55 11.12 6.01
CA ALA A 292 -2.29 11.81 5.68
C ALA A 292 -2.54 13.14 4.95
N ILE A 293 -3.46 13.15 3.98
CA ILE A 293 -3.82 14.35 3.22
C ILE A 293 -4.40 15.44 4.13
N LEU A 294 -5.29 15.07 5.05
CA LEU A 294 -5.92 15.99 5.97
C LEU A 294 -4.95 16.57 7.02
N LEU A 295 -4.03 15.75 7.54
CA LEU A 295 -3.15 16.15 8.65
C LEU A 295 -1.89 16.90 8.20
N ALA A 296 -1.33 16.57 7.03
CA ALA A 296 -0.04 17.13 6.60
C ALA A 296 0.02 18.67 6.58
N PRO A 297 -1.02 19.40 6.14
CA PRO A 297 -0.98 20.86 6.11
C PRO A 297 -0.89 21.54 7.47
N TYR A 298 -1.19 20.81 8.55
CA TYR A 298 -1.31 21.39 9.90
C TYR A 298 -0.14 21.04 10.82
N THR A 299 0.88 20.33 10.34
CA THR A 299 2.02 19.95 11.18
C THR A 299 3.36 19.98 10.47
N ARG A 300 4.41 20.26 11.25
CA ARG A 300 5.82 20.10 10.85
C ARG A 300 6.45 18.80 11.39
N HIS A 301 5.73 18.03 12.20
CA HIS A 301 6.21 16.78 12.79
C HIS A 301 6.06 15.63 11.79
N VAL A 302 6.80 15.72 10.68
CA VAL A 302 6.70 14.80 9.53
C VAL A 302 6.91 13.35 9.94
N TYR A 303 7.87 13.08 10.82
CA TYR A 303 8.16 11.71 11.28
C TYR A 303 7.01 11.12 12.11
N SER A 304 6.42 11.92 13.00
CA SER A 304 5.25 11.52 13.79
C SER A 304 4.05 11.22 12.88
N LEU A 305 3.80 12.07 11.88
CA LEU A 305 2.74 11.85 10.92
C LEU A 305 2.98 10.59 10.08
N PHE A 306 4.20 10.44 9.54
CA PHE A 306 4.62 9.29 8.74
C PHE A 306 4.40 7.97 9.50
N LEU A 307 4.86 7.88 10.75
CA LEU A 307 4.65 6.69 11.58
C LEU A 307 3.17 6.47 11.87
N GLY A 308 2.44 7.51 12.26
CA GLY A 308 1.02 7.43 12.62
C GLY A 308 0.16 6.86 11.49
N VAL A 309 0.30 7.37 10.26
CA VAL A 309 -0.53 6.93 9.12
C VAL A 309 -0.06 5.60 8.51
N ASN A 310 1.24 5.28 8.54
CA ASN A 310 1.71 3.99 8.04
C ASN A 310 1.36 2.84 8.97
N ILE A 311 1.62 3.00 10.28
CA ILE A 311 1.22 2.00 11.29
C ILE A 311 -0.30 1.95 11.39
N GLY A 312 -0.96 3.11 11.28
CA GLY A 312 -2.42 3.25 11.22
C GLY A 312 -3.07 2.56 10.02
N GLY A 313 -2.33 2.07 9.03
CA GLY A 313 -2.87 1.19 7.98
C GLY A 313 -3.22 -0.22 8.48
N LEU A 314 -2.73 -0.60 9.66
CA LEU A 314 -3.18 -1.78 10.41
C LEU A 314 -4.45 -1.46 11.21
N GLY A 315 -5.01 -2.48 11.87
CA GLY A 315 -6.21 -2.38 12.72
C GLY A 315 -7.49 -2.83 12.01
N THR A 316 -8.35 -1.88 11.64
CA THR A 316 -9.67 -2.17 11.06
C THR A 316 -9.62 -2.51 9.57
N LEU A 317 -10.73 -3.02 9.01
CA LEU A 317 -10.83 -3.21 7.56
C LEU A 317 -10.80 -1.88 6.79
N VAL A 318 -11.24 -0.78 7.40
CA VAL A 318 -11.29 0.55 6.79
C VAL A 318 -9.92 1.25 6.83
N ALA A 319 -9.06 0.83 7.76
CA ALA A 319 -7.76 1.44 8.02
C ALA A 319 -6.86 1.62 6.79
N SER A 320 -6.96 0.70 5.83
CA SER A 320 -6.23 0.72 4.57
C SER A 320 -7.05 0.02 3.49
N LEU A 321 -6.98 0.51 2.25
CA LEU A 321 -7.63 -0.14 1.10
C LEU A 321 -7.14 -1.57 0.88
N ALA A 322 -5.88 -1.84 1.21
CA ALA A 322 -5.30 -3.17 1.19
C ALA A 322 -6.08 -4.16 2.07
N ASN A 323 -6.61 -3.72 3.22
CA ASN A 323 -7.34 -4.59 4.15
C ASN A 323 -8.66 -5.08 3.51
N LEU A 324 -9.39 -4.17 2.85
CA LEU A 324 -10.60 -4.50 2.09
C LEU A 324 -10.27 -5.42 0.90
N LEU A 325 -9.16 -5.16 0.22
CA LEU A 325 -8.73 -5.95 -0.92
C LEU A 325 -8.31 -7.37 -0.52
N ALA A 326 -7.58 -7.53 0.58
CA ALA A 326 -7.24 -8.83 1.15
C ALA A 326 -8.50 -9.61 1.54
N TYR A 327 -9.47 -8.95 2.18
CA TYR A 327 -10.75 -9.57 2.49
C TYR A 327 -11.51 -10.01 1.23
N LYS A 328 -11.54 -9.17 0.19
CA LYS A 328 -12.13 -9.51 -1.12
C LYS A 328 -11.43 -10.72 -1.74
N GLN A 329 -10.09 -10.74 -1.75
CA GLN A 329 -9.30 -11.85 -2.28
C GLN A 329 -9.53 -13.14 -1.49
N TYR A 330 -9.62 -13.07 -0.17
CA TYR A 330 -10.00 -14.22 0.66
C TYR A 330 -11.40 -14.75 0.27
N ARG A 331 -12.41 -13.88 0.14
CA ARG A 331 -13.77 -14.28 -0.25
C ARG A 331 -13.85 -14.91 -1.64
N LEU A 332 -12.97 -14.52 -2.56
CA LEU A 332 -12.87 -15.09 -3.92
C LEU A 332 -12.16 -16.45 -3.94
N ASN A 333 -11.21 -16.68 -3.03
CA ASN A 333 -10.34 -17.85 -3.08
C ASN A 333 -10.68 -18.94 -2.05
N LYS A 334 -11.51 -18.63 -1.03
CA LYS A 334 -11.96 -19.58 0.00
C LYS A 334 -12.66 -20.79 -0.65
N LEU A 335 -12.36 -21.98 -0.13
CA LEU A 335 -13.03 -23.22 -0.54
C LEU A 335 -14.32 -23.45 0.25
N GLN A 336 -14.34 -23.00 1.51
CA GLN A 336 -15.48 -23.10 2.42
C GLN A 336 -15.62 -21.80 3.21
N GLU A 337 -16.82 -21.51 3.70
CA GLU A 337 -17.03 -20.37 4.58
C GLU A 337 -16.39 -20.58 5.94
N ASP A 338 -15.26 -19.90 6.16
CA ASP A 338 -14.67 -19.76 7.49
C ASP A 338 -15.04 -18.38 8.06
N LYS A 339 -15.91 -18.40 9.07
CA LYS A 339 -16.39 -17.22 9.82
C LYS A 339 -15.29 -16.62 10.70
N ASN A 340 -14.17 -17.32 10.91
CA ASN A 340 -13.09 -16.86 11.77
C ASN A 340 -12.14 -15.89 11.08
N TYR A 341 -12.22 -15.68 9.77
CA TYR A 341 -11.31 -14.75 9.07
C TYR A 341 -11.33 -13.36 9.69
N LEU A 342 -12.51 -12.78 9.91
CA LEU A 342 -12.62 -11.42 10.46
C LEU A 342 -12.08 -11.33 11.90
N LYS A 343 -12.30 -12.38 12.69
CA LYS A 343 -11.75 -12.48 14.05
C LYS A 343 -10.22 -12.57 14.03
N LEU A 344 -9.66 -13.45 13.20
CA LEU A 344 -8.21 -13.58 13.02
C LEU A 344 -7.60 -12.29 12.46
N PHE A 345 -8.26 -11.67 11.48
CA PHE A 345 -7.87 -10.39 10.91
C PHE A 345 -7.76 -9.35 12.01
N LEU A 346 -8.80 -9.17 12.83
CA LEU A 346 -8.81 -8.18 13.90
C LEU A 346 -7.74 -8.49 14.95
N ILE A 347 -7.61 -9.74 15.39
CA ILE A 347 -6.59 -10.15 16.37
C ILE A 347 -5.19 -9.80 15.88
N VAL A 348 -4.82 -10.23 14.68
CA VAL A 348 -3.47 -10.00 14.14
C VAL A 348 -3.23 -8.52 13.91
N ASN A 349 -4.18 -7.81 13.28
CA ASN A 349 -3.99 -6.41 12.91
C ASN A 349 -4.01 -5.48 14.12
N VAL A 350 -4.91 -5.67 15.09
CA VAL A 350 -4.97 -4.85 16.31
C VAL A 350 -3.78 -5.14 17.22
N THR A 351 -3.37 -6.40 17.37
CA THR A 351 -2.17 -6.74 18.16
C THR A 351 -0.91 -6.16 17.51
N SER A 352 -0.78 -6.26 16.19
CA SER A 352 0.36 -5.68 15.47
C SER A 352 0.32 -4.15 15.51
N LEU A 353 -0.87 -3.54 15.40
CA LEU A 353 -1.09 -2.09 15.58
C LEU A 353 -0.67 -1.65 16.98
N PHE A 354 -0.99 -2.41 18.03
CA PHE A 354 -0.59 -2.08 19.39
C PHE A 354 0.92 -2.17 19.57
N ILE A 355 1.55 -3.29 19.18
CA ILE A 355 3.00 -3.49 19.31
C ILE A 355 3.77 -2.43 18.52
N LEU A 356 3.47 -2.29 17.22
CA LEU A 356 4.13 -1.30 16.37
C LEU A 356 3.73 0.12 16.75
N GLY A 357 2.52 0.32 17.28
CA GLY A 357 2.03 1.60 17.80
C GLY A 357 2.85 2.09 19.00
N VAL A 358 3.21 1.20 19.92
CA VAL A 358 4.11 1.53 21.03
C VAL A 358 5.52 1.80 20.51
N CYS A 359 6.05 0.95 19.61
CA CYS A 359 7.37 1.18 19.00
C CYS A 359 7.43 2.51 18.25
N GLY A 360 6.40 2.83 17.45
CA GLY A 360 6.28 4.05 16.67
C GLY A 360 6.16 5.29 17.55
N TYR A 361 5.45 5.20 18.69
CA TYR A 361 5.41 6.28 19.67
C TYR A 361 6.80 6.56 20.24
N MET A 362 7.52 5.53 20.68
CA MET A 362 8.88 5.64 21.21
C MET A 362 9.84 6.23 20.16
N LEU A 363 9.73 5.78 18.90
CA LEU A 363 10.51 6.32 17.79
C LEU A 363 10.18 7.78 17.48
N SER A 364 8.91 8.15 17.47
CA SER A 364 8.44 9.53 17.25
C SER A 364 8.98 10.49 18.32
N TYR A 365 9.05 10.02 19.57
CA TYR A 365 9.46 10.83 20.71
C TYR A 365 11.00 10.88 20.86
N TRP A 366 11.72 9.76 20.65
CA TRP A 366 13.16 9.62 20.94
C TRP A 366 14.07 9.36 19.73
N GLY A 367 13.53 8.92 18.59
CA GLY A 367 14.29 8.21 17.56
C GLY A 367 15.02 9.04 16.51
N LEU A 368 14.52 10.23 16.17
CA LEU A 368 15.15 11.12 15.18
C LEU A 368 15.01 12.57 15.65
N LYS A 369 16.14 13.23 15.93
CA LYS A 369 16.23 14.69 16.09
C LYS A 369 16.61 15.32 14.76
#